data_AF-A0AAJ2W7F3-F1
#
_entry.id   AF-A0AAJ2W7F3-F1
#
_cell.length_a   1.000
_cell.length_b   1.000
_cell.length_c   1.000
_cell.angle_alpha   90.00
_cell.angle_beta   90.00
_cell.angle_gamma   90.00
#
_symmetry.space_group_name_H-M   'P 1'
#
loop_
_entity.id
_entity.type
_entity.pdbx_description
1 polymer ?
#
loop_
_entity_poly.entity_id
_entity_poly.type
_entity_poly.pdbx_seq_one_letter_code
_entity_poly.pdbx_strand_id
1 'polypeptide(L)'
;MDSRRVVVDPVTQVELLVPEGISSWRAIERARKARDGELRSIRLFVDWGHAYPLWESGTDKYGMEPDDYGLSAELAARLLAWTDTFFDHLVPETGWDTLEREQVWHAEGETLADLLELEVYDIAEVQREFRPAGWSAA
;
A
#
# COMPACT_ATOMS: atom_id res chain seq x y z
N MET A 1 -3.76 4.05 18.31
CA MET A 1 -3.66 5.53 18.33
C MET A 1 -2.55 5.88 17.37
N ASP A 2 -2.91 6.33 16.18
CA ASP A 2 -1.94 6.73 15.15
C ASP A 2 -1.37 8.11 15.52
N SER A 3 -0.21 8.13 16.17
CA SER A 3 0.40 9.37 16.67
C SER A 3 1.19 10.03 15.54
N ARG A 4 0.47 10.66 14.60
CA ARG A 4 1.09 11.41 13.51
C ARG A 4 1.54 12.79 14.00
N ARG A 5 2.77 13.17 13.67
CA ARG A 5 3.27 14.54 13.94
C ARG A 5 3.05 15.42 12.72
N VAL A 6 2.63 16.65 12.94
CA VAL A 6 2.55 17.67 11.89
C VAL A 6 3.93 18.31 11.68
N VAL A 7 4.39 18.35 10.43
CA VAL A 7 5.57 19.11 9.98
C VAL A 7 5.14 20.06 8.89
N VAL A 8 5.52 21.33 8.97
CA VAL A 8 5.23 22.30 7.89
C VAL A 8 6.30 22.20 6.82
N ASP A 9 5.91 21.99 5.57
CA ASP A 9 6.82 22.07 4.42
C ASP A 9 7.37 23.51 4.33
N PRO A 10 8.70 23.71 4.38
CA PRO A 10 9.28 25.06 4.44
C PRO A 10 9.10 25.84 3.14
N VAL A 11 8.85 25.18 2.00
CA VAL A 11 8.68 25.79 0.68
C VAL A 11 7.21 26.13 0.44
N THR A 12 6.32 25.16 0.62
CA THR A 12 4.89 25.32 0.28
C THR A 12 4.04 25.81 1.44
N GLN A 13 4.56 25.78 2.67
CA GLN A 13 3.82 26.10 3.90
C GLN A 13 2.63 25.16 4.16
N VAL A 14 2.60 23.99 3.53
CA VAL A 14 1.56 22.97 3.73
C VAL A 14 1.92 22.11 4.94
N GLU A 15 0.91 21.74 5.73
CA GLU A 15 1.04 20.79 6.83
C GLU A 15 1.16 19.35 6.29
N LEU A 16 2.28 18.70 6.62
CA LEU A 16 2.57 17.30 6.30
C LEU A 16 2.30 16.45 7.53
N LEU A 17 1.46 15.43 7.38
CA LEU A 17 1.31 14.38 8.39
C LEU A 17 2.46 13.40 8.26
N VAL A 18 3.27 13.30 9.32
CA VAL A 18 4.45 12.44 9.34
C VAL A 18 4.15 11.20 10.18
N PRO A 19 4.23 9.99 9.61
CA PRO A 19 4.11 8.75 10.35
C PRO A 19 5.17 8.63 11.45
N GLU A 20 4.87 7.85 12.48
CA GLU A 20 5.85 7.53 13.51
C GLU A 20 7.08 6.85 12.88
N GLY A 21 8.28 7.16 13.38
CA GLY A 21 9.54 6.65 12.83
C GLY A 21 10.05 7.40 11.58
N ILE A 22 9.25 8.27 10.97
CA ILE A 22 9.69 9.12 9.86
C ILE A 22 10.18 10.47 10.38
N SER A 23 11.40 10.85 10.00
CA SER A 23 11.97 12.16 10.34
C SER A 23 11.35 13.31 9.53
N SER A 24 11.39 14.54 10.05
CA SER A 24 10.93 15.74 9.29
C SER A 24 11.57 15.88 7.92
N TRP A 25 12.88 15.62 7.82
CA TRP A 25 13.60 15.81 6.56
C TRP A 25 13.12 14.81 5.50
N ARG A 26 12.90 13.54 5.88
CA ARG A 26 12.34 12.52 4.98
C ARG A 26 10.95 12.90 4.50
N ALA A 27 10.11 13.41 5.40
CA ALA A 27 8.77 13.88 5.02
C ALA A 27 8.82 15.06 4.05
N ILE A 28 9.70 16.04 4.28
CA ILE A 28 9.89 17.19 3.38
C ILE A 28 10.44 16.73 2.02
N GLU A 29 11.43 15.83 2.01
CA GLU A 29 12.00 15.30 0.77
C GLU A 29 10.98 14.49 -0.02
N ARG A 30 10.19 13.65 0.65
CA ARG A 30 9.08 12.94 0.00
C ARG A 30 8.07 13.93 -0.59
N ALA A 31 7.71 14.98 0.13
CA ALA A 31 6.79 16.01 -0.37
C ALA A 31 7.36 16.74 -1.59
N ARG A 32 8.67 16.99 -1.63
CA ARG A 32 9.36 17.51 -2.83
C ARG A 32 9.23 16.53 -4.00
N LYS A 33 9.62 15.27 -3.82
CA LYS A 33 9.52 14.22 -4.85
C LYS A 33 8.10 14.07 -5.41
N ALA A 34 7.09 14.13 -4.53
CA ALA A 34 5.70 14.06 -4.94
C ALA A 34 5.32 15.21 -5.89
N ARG A 35 5.74 16.44 -5.57
CA ARG A 35 5.48 17.62 -6.43
C ARG A 35 6.19 17.52 -7.78
N ASP A 36 7.39 16.97 -7.78
CA ASP A 36 8.22 16.86 -8.98
C ASP A 36 7.84 15.64 -9.84
N GLY A 37 6.87 14.82 -9.40
CA GLY A 37 6.45 13.61 -10.11
C GLY A 37 7.48 12.48 -10.06
N GLU A 38 8.37 12.51 -9.07
CA GLU A 38 9.47 11.53 -8.91
C GLU A 38 9.04 10.29 -8.10
N LEU A 39 7.85 10.29 -7.49
CA LEU A 39 7.33 9.13 -6.77
C LEU A 39 6.65 8.15 -7.73
N ARG A 40 6.96 6.86 -7.54
CA ARG A 40 6.26 5.75 -8.20
C ARG A 40 4.84 5.61 -7.64
N SER A 41 3.95 4.99 -8.39
CA SER A 41 2.57 4.69 -7.95
C SER A 41 2.36 3.19 -7.89
N ILE A 42 2.31 2.65 -6.66
CA ILE A 42 2.09 1.23 -6.42
C ILE A 42 0.60 1.02 -6.17
N ARG A 43 -0.06 0.25 -7.01
CA ARG A 43 -1.47 -0.15 -6.85
C ARG A 43 -1.50 -1.50 -6.15
N LEU A 44 -2.09 -1.52 -4.96
CA LEU A 44 -2.21 -2.71 -4.12
C LEU A 44 -3.59 -3.34 -4.31
N PHE A 45 -3.65 -4.48 -5.02
CA PHE A 45 -4.86 -5.29 -5.17
C PHE A 45 -4.51 -6.71 -5.65
N VAL A 46 -5.36 -7.68 -5.31
CA VAL A 46 -5.23 -9.05 -5.82
C VAL A 46 -5.93 -9.15 -7.17
N ASP A 47 -5.26 -9.77 -8.14
CA ASP A 47 -5.83 -10.10 -9.44
C ASP A 47 -5.26 -11.44 -9.93
N TRP A 48 -6.03 -12.10 -10.80
CA TRP A 48 -5.63 -13.37 -11.37
C TRP A 48 -4.41 -13.19 -12.29
N GLY A 49 -3.43 -14.08 -12.16
CA GLY A 49 -2.27 -14.14 -13.06
C GLY A 49 -0.98 -13.52 -12.53
N HIS A 50 -0.98 -13.01 -11.30
CA HIS A 50 0.24 -12.62 -10.58
C HIS A 50 0.15 -13.02 -9.10
N ALA A 51 1.26 -13.49 -8.52
CA ALA A 51 1.26 -14.01 -7.15
C ALA A 51 1.25 -12.90 -6.09
N TYR A 52 1.89 -11.77 -6.39
CA TYR A 52 1.94 -10.63 -5.49
C TYR A 52 0.88 -9.60 -5.87
N PRO A 53 0.26 -8.91 -4.90
CA PRO A 53 -0.79 -7.94 -5.18
C PRO A 53 -0.23 -6.57 -5.58
N LEU A 54 0.93 -6.53 -6.25
CA LEU A 54 1.71 -5.32 -6.51
C LEU A 54 1.70 -4.98 -8.01
N TRP A 55 1.18 -3.80 -8.33
CA TRP A 55 1.01 -3.36 -9.71
C TRP A 55 1.51 -1.94 -9.91
N GLU A 56 2.17 -1.68 -11.03
CA GLU A 56 2.66 -0.35 -11.36
C GLU A 56 2.61 -0.09 -12.86
N SER A 57 2.21 1.12 -13.23
CA SER A 57 2.20 1.60 -14.61
C SER A 57 3.37 2.55 -14.83
N GLY A 58 3.85 2.65 -16.07
CA GLY A 58 4.94 3.57 -16.43
C GLY A 58 6.35 2.96 -16.35
N THR A 59 6.44 1.64 -16.19
CA THR A 59 7.68 0.87 -16.34
C THR A 59 7.49 -0.23 -17.40
N ASP A 60 8.57 -0.91 -17.79
CA ASP A 60 8.52 -2.06 -18.72
C ASP A 60 7.90 -3.32 -18.07
N LYS A 61 7.67 -3.31 -16.75
CA LYS A 61 7.06 -4.38 -15.96
C LYS A 61 5.77 -3.89 -15.31
N TYR A 62 4.69 -4.66 -15.43
CA TYR A 62 3.38 -4.28 -14.85
C TYR A 62 3.10 -4.95 -13.51
N GLY A 63 3.20 -6.28 -13.45
CA GLY A 63 3.12 -7.05 -12.20
C GLY A 63 4.47 -7.05 -11.51
N MET A 64 4.55 -6.46 -10.33
CA MET A 64 5.80 -6.20 -9.62
C MET A 64 6.05 -7.24 -8.52
N GLU A 65 7.31 -7.45 -8.19
CA GLU A 65 7.76 -8.35 -7.13
C GLU A 65 8.28 -7.54 -5.95
N PRO A 66 8.30 -8.12 -4.72
CA PRO A 66 8.84 -7.45 -3.55
C PRO A 66 10.26 -6.89 -3.76
N ASP A 67 11.11 -7.62 -4.49
CA ASP A 67 12.48 -7.22 -4.78
C ASP A 67 12.59 -5.98 -5.69
N ASP A 68 11.57 -5.70 -6.52
CA ASP A 68 11.55 -4.50 -7.39
C ASP A 68 11.43 -3.19 -6.58
N TYR A 69 11.05 -3.30 -5.32
CA TYR A 69 10.95 -2.20 -4.36
C TYR A 69 11.92 -2.33 -3.18
N GLY A 70 12.61 -3.46 -3.06
CA GLY A 70 13.46 -3.77 -1.90
C GLY A 70 12.67 -4.02 -0.62
N LEU A 71 11.48 -4.62 -0.72
CA LEU A 71 10.65 -4.94 0.45
C LEU A 71 11.32 -6.00 1.35
N SER A 72 10.96 -5.99 2.62
CA SER A 72 11.37 -7.00 3.58
C SER A 72 10.78 -8.37 3.23
N ALA A 73 11.53 -9.43 3.55
CA ALA A 73 11.05 -10.81 3.37
C ALA A 73 9.79 -11.11 4.20
N GLU A 74 9.62 -10.43 5.34
CA GLU A 74 8.44 -10.55 6.19
C GLU A 74 7.20 -9.98 5.49
N LEU A 75 7.29 -8.75 4.97
CA LEU A 75 6.18 -8.14 4.24
C LEU A 75 5.86 -8.92 2.95
N ALA A 76 6.88 -9.35 2.22
CA ALA A 76 6.73 -10.20 1.03
C ALA A 76 5.92 -11.46 1.34
N ALA A 77 6.27 -12.19 2.41
CA ALA A 77 5.58 -13.42 2.80
C ALA A 77 4.11 -13.16 3.18
N ARG A 78 3.82 -12.05 3.88
CA ARG A 78 2.45 -11.71 4.26
C ARG A 78 1.59 -11.28 3.07
N LEU A 79 2.16 -10.51 2.14
CA LEU A 79 1.47 -10.16 0.89
C LEU A 79 1.09 -11.41 0.08
N LEU A 80 1.99 -12.38 -0.01
CA LEU A 80 1.71 -13.65 -0.67
C LEU A 80 0.59 -14.42 0.04
N ALA A 81 0.66 -14.58 1.37
CA ALA A 81 -0.37 -15.28 2.14
C ALA A 81 -1.75 -14.61 2.04
N TRP A 82 -1.78 -13.27 1.96
CA TRP A 82 -3.00 -12.50 1.76
C TRP A 82 -3.61 -12.72 0.37
N THR A 83 -2.78 -12.82 -0.67
CA THR A 83 -3.21 -13.24 -2.01
C THR A 83 -3.73 -14.67 -2.02
N ASP A 84 -3.03 -15.62 -1.40
CA ASP A 84 -3.44 -17.03 -1.33
C ASP A 84 -4.81 -17.16 -0.65
N THR A 85 -5.03 -16.42 0.44
CA THR A 85 -6.33 -16.38 1.15
C THR A 85 -7.47 -15.92 0.25
N PHE A 86 -7.23 -14.96 -0.65
CA PHE A 86 -8.23 -14.52 -1.62
C PHE A 86 -8.59 -15.63 -2.60
N PHE A 87 -7.58 -16.31 -3.17
CA PHE A 87 -7.81 -17.37 -4.15
C PHE A 87 -8.43 -18.64 -3.54
N ASP A 88 -8.12 -18.96 -2.29
CA ASP A 88 -8.65 -20.12 -1.59
C ASP A 88 -10.12 -19.96 -1.17
N HIS A 89 -10.62 -18.72 -1.07
CA HIS A 89 -11.88 -18.43 -0.37
C HIS A 89 -12.83 -17.46 -1.06
N LEU A 90 -12.40 -16.77 -2.11
CA LEU A 90 -13.29 -15.98 -2.96
C LEU A 90 -13.61 -16.78 -4.22
N VAL A 91 -14.87 -17.18 -4.34
CA VAL A 91 -15.40 -17.77 -5.57
C VAL A 91 -16.05 -16.67 -6.41
N PRO A 92 -15.66 -16.43 -7.67
CA PRO A 92 -16.18 -15.33 -8.48
C PRO A 92 -17.70 -15.25 -8.57
N GLU A 93 -18.39 -16.39 -8.62
CA GLU A 93 -19.83 -16.47 -8.77
C GLU A 93 -20.61 -16.24 -7.47
N THR A 94 -20.01 -16.58 -6.32
CA THR A 94 -20.70 -16.62 -5.02
C THR A 94 -20.12 -15.70 -3.96
N GLY A 95 -18.97 -15.08 -4.24
CA GLY A 95 -18.25 -14.22 -3.31
C GLY A 95 -17.46 -15.01 -2.26
N TRP A 96 -17.24 -14.36 -1.11
CA TRP A 96 -16.54 -14.94 0.03
C TRP A 96 -17.34 -16.05 0.69
N ASP A 97 -16.66 -17.11 1.11
CA ASP A 97 -17.29 -18.22 1.87
C ASP A 97 -18.02 -17.74 3.14
N THR A 98 -17.47 -16.74 3.84
CA THR A 98 -18.07 -16.14 5.03
C THR A 98 -17.79 -14.63 5.11
N LEU A 99 -18.72 -13.89 5.70
CA LEU A 99 -18.57 -12.45 5.96
C LEU A 99 -17.41 -12.15 6.93
N GLU A 100 -17.20 -13.00 7.93
CA GLU A 100 -16.08 -12.85 8.87
C GLU A 100 -14.73 -12.90 8.13
N ARG A 101 -14.59 -13.81 7.16
CA ARG A 101 -13.37 -13.95 6.40
C ARG A 101 -13.12 -12.75 5.48
N GLU A 102 -14.17 -12.27 4.82
CA GLU A 102 -14.12 -11.02 4.06
C GLU A 102 -13.59 -9.86 4.93
N GLN A 103 -14.14 -9.69 6.14
CA GLN A 103 -13.71 -8.64 7.07
C GLN A 103 -12.25 -8.80 7.52
N VAL A 104 -11.83 -10.02 7.85
CA VAL A 104 -10.44 -10.32 8.24
C VAL A 104 -9.49 -10.04 7.08
N TRP A 105 -9.85 -10.45 5.86
CA TRP A 105 -9.04 -10.21 4.67
C TRP A 105 -8.90 -8.71 4.37
N HIS A 106 -9.98 -7.94 4.49
CA HIS A 106 -9.92 -6.48 4.32
C HIS A 106 -9.08 -5.80 5.41
N ALA A 107 -9.22 -6.19 6.68
CA ALA A 107 -8.44 -5.64 7.79
C ALA A 107 -6.94 -5.94 7.65
N GLU A 108 -6.59 -7.14 7.17
CA GLU A 108 -5.19 -7.48 6.85
C GLU A 108 -4.70 -6.65 5.66
N GLY A 109 -5.51 -6.45 4.62
CA GLY A 109 -5.16 -5.59 3.49
C GLY A 109 -4.83 -4.15 3.91
N GLU A 110 -5.59 -3.58 4.85
CA GLU A 110 -5.29 -2.26 5.43
C GLU A 110 -3.94 -2.26 6.17
N THR A 111 -3.70 -3.29 6.99
CA THR A 111 -2.43 -3.43 7.73
C THR A 111 -1.24 -3.56 6.78
N LEU A 112 -1.39 -4.35 5.71
CA LEU A 112 -0.36 -4.55 4.69
C LEU A 112 -0.09 -3.27 3.89
N ALA A 113 -1.13 -2.50 3.58
CA ALA A 113 -0.96 -1.20 2.93
C ALA A 113 -0.16 -0.23 3.79
N ASP A 114 -0.45 -0.14 5.09
CA ASP A 114 0.28 0.74 6.01
C ASP A 114 1.76 0.32 6.12
N LEU A 115 2.05 -0.98 6.20
CA LEU A 115 3.41 -1.50 6.22
C LEU A 115 4.15 -1.24 4.90
N LEU A 116 3.48 -1.47 3.78
CA LEU A 116 4.03 -1.18 2.46
C LEU A 116 4.36 0.30 2.31
N GLU A 117 3.46 1.20 2.74
CA GLU A 117 3.70 2.65 2.73
C GLU A 117 4.94 3.06 3.54
N LEU A 118 5.20 2.38 4.66
CA LEU A 118 6.40 2.63 5.46
C LEU A 118 7.67 2.16 4.77
N GLU A 119 7.67 0.97 4.18
CA GLU A 119 8.84 0.40 3.52
C GLU A 119 9.19 1.15 2.22
N VAL A 120 8.19 1.64 1.47
CA VAL A 120 8.38 2.36 0.20
C VAL A 120 8.31 3.89 0.34
N TYR A 121 8.26 4.42 1.56
CA TYR A 121 7.96 5.82 1.87
C TYR A 121 8.75 6.84 1.04
N ASP A 122 10.04 6.57 0.79
CA ASP A 122 10.93 7.50 0.11
C ASP A 122 10.84 7.44 -1.43
N ILE A 123 10.17 6.43 -1.99
CA ILE A 123 10.19 6.12 -3.43
C ILE A 123 8.82 6.05 -4.08
N ALA A 124 7.75 5.79 -3.31
CA ALA A 124 6.43 5.55 -3.90
C ALA A 124 5.26 6.03 -3.04
N GLU A 125 4.10 6.10 -3.69
CA GLU A 125 2.79 6.22 -3.06
C GLU A 125 2.01 4.93 -3.27
N VAL A 126 1.27 4.49 -2.25
CA VAL A 126 0.48 3.26 -2.30
C VAL A 126 -0.99 3.59 -2.51
N GLN A 127 -1.56 3.07 -3.58
CA GLN A 127 -2.99 3.14 -3.89
C GLN A 127 -3.67 1.86 -3.39
N ARG A 128 -4.54 2.00 -2.39
CA ARG A 128 -5.30 0.90 -1.76
C ARG A 128 -6.49 0.50 -2.65
N GLU A 129 -6.22 -0.17 -3.76
CA GLU A 129 -7.23 -0.54 -4.77
C GLU A 129 -7.96 -1.86 -4.47
N PHE A 130 -7.53 -2.60 -3.46
CA PHE A 130 -8.28 -3.74 -2.91
C PHE A 130 -9.58 -3.33 -2.22
N ARG A 131 -9.81 -2.03 -2.03
CA ARG A 131 -11.06 -1.49 -1.51
C ARG A 131 -12.13 -1.49 -2.61
N PRO A 132 -13.37 -1.93 -2.32
CA PRO A 132 -14.46 -1.66 -3.22
C PRO A 132 -14.68 -0.14 -3.35
N ALA A 133 -15.04 0.32 -4.55
CA ALA A 133 -15.32 1.73 -4.80
C ALA A 133 -16.43 2.23 -3.86
N GLY A 134 -16.12 3.23 -3.02
CA GLY A 134 -17.06 3.83 -2.06
C GLY A 134 -16.86 3.45 -0.59
N TRP A 135 -15.85 2.63 -0.25
CA TRP A 135 -15.52 2.35 1.14
C TRP A 135 -14.73 3.51 1.78
N SER A 136 -15.32 4.16 2.79
CA SER A 136 -14.61 5.09 3.69
C SER A 136 -14.43 4.39 5.03
N ALA A 137 -13.19 4.32 5.52
CA ALA A 137 -12.93 3.90 6.90
C ALA A 137 -13.72 4.81 7.86
N ALA A 138 -14.53 4.21 8.71
CA ALA A 138 -15.34 4.89 9.72
C ALA A 138 -14.52 5.20 10.98
#